data_AF-A0A2E0RSZ3-F1
#
_entry.id   AF-A0A2E0RSZ3-F1
#
_cell.length_a   1.000
_cell.length_b   1.000
_cell.length_c   1.000
_cell.angle_alpha   90.00
_cell.angle_beta   90.00
_cell.angle_gamma   90.00
#
_symmetry.space_group_name_H-M   'P 1'
#
loop_
_entity.id
_entity.type
_entity.pdbx_description
1 polymer ?
#
loop_
_entity_poly.entity_id
_entity_poly.type
_entity_poly.pdbx_seq_one_letter_code
_entity_poly.pdbx_strand_id
1 'polypeptide(L)'
;MSSVRTDTDGPVRIVTIDRPEVRNAVDRPTADALAAAFRSFEDDDDALVAVLAGAGGTFCAGADLKAVSDGRGNRVSDDMSVDGPMGPSRMTFTKPVIAAVEGFAVAGGLELALLCDLRVAASD
;
A
#
# COMPACT_ATOMS: atom_id res chain seq x y z
N MET A 1 9.95 9.56 -10.77
CA MET A 1 10.14 8.22 -10.20
C MET A 1 8.77 7.71 -9.76
N SER A 2 8.50 6.41 -9.89
CA SER A 2 7.20 5.84 -9.50
C SER A 2 7.08 5.82 -7.98
N SER A 3 5.93 6.24 -7.42
CA SER A 3 5.69 6.22 -5.96
C SER A 3 5.38 4.83 -5.41
N VAL A 4 5.13 3.87 -6.31
CA VAL A 4 4.94 2.45 -6.01
C VAL A 4 5.80 1.66 -6.99
N ARG A 5 6.58 0.70 -6.49
CA ARG A 5 7.34 -0.26 -7.28
C ARG A 5 6.74 -1.64 -7.14
N THR A 6 6.74 -2.41 -8.23
CA THR A 6 6.35 -3.82 -8.21
C THR A 6 7.51 -4.65 -8.75
N ASP A 7 8.00 -5.58 -7.93
CA ASP A 7 9.02 -6.55 -8.28
C ASP A 7 8.41 -7.97 -8.30
N THR A 8 9.02 -8.88 -9.05
CA THR A 8 8.55 -10.28 -9.18
C THR A 8 9.65 -11.25 -8.76
N ASP A 9 9.30 -12.19 -7.88
CA ASP A 9 10.15 -13.31 -7.50
C ASP A 9 9.35 -14.61 -7.62
N GLY A 10 9.45 -15.26 -8.78
CA GLY A 10 8.64 -16.42 -9.13
C GLY A 10 7.13 -16.12 -8.94
N PRO A 11 6.41 -16.87 -8.08
CA PRO A 11 4.99 -16.66 -7.83
C PRO A 11 4.69 -15.49 -6.87
N VAL A 12 5.71 -14.79 -6.37
CA VAL A 12 5.57 -13.67 -5.42
C VAL A 12 5.56 -12.35 -6.18
N ARG A 13 4.61 -11.45 -5.84
CA ARG A 13 4.62 -10.06 -6.27
C ARG A 13 4.95 -9.16 -5.08
N ILE A 14 6.01 -8.38 -5.18
CA ILE A 14 6.46 -7.49 -4.12
C ILE A 14 6.03 -6.07 -4.47
N VAL A 15 5.03 -5.54 -3.76
CA VAL A 15 4.52 -4.18 -3.92
C VAL A 15 5.15 -3.28 -2.86
N THR A 16 5.96 -2.32 -3.29
CA THR A 16 6.70 -1.42 -2.39
C THR A 16 6.21 0.02 -2.54
N ILE A 17 5.82 0.67 -1.44
CA ILE A 17 5.64 2.12 -1.42
C ILE A 17 7.03 2.77 -1.44
N ASP A 18 7.32 3.55 -2.48
CA ASP A 18 8.65 4.10 -2.76
C ASP A 18 8.62 5.64 -2.73
N ARG A 19 8.32 6.18 -1.54
CA ARG A 19 8.36 7.62 -1.22
C ARG A 19 9.12 7.86 0.10
N PRO A 20 10.37 7.37 0.23
CA PRO A 20 11.10 7.42 1.50
C PRO A 20 11.31 8.85 2.02
N GLU A 21 11.40 9.84 1.13
CA GLU A 21 11.58 11.26 1.46
C GLU A 21 10.42 11.86 2.28
N VAL A 22 9.24 11.24 2.22
CA VAL A 22 8.07 11.57 3.05
C VAL A 22 7.61 10.39 3.90
N ARG A 23 8.52 9.46 4.23
CA ARG A 23 8.23 8.28 5.06
C ARG A 23 7.07 7.43 4.51
N ASN A 24 7.02 7.28 3.19
CA ASN A 24 5.99 6.50 2.50
C ASN A 24 4.56 6.94 2.81
N ALA A 25 4.37 8.24 3.10
CA ALA A 25 3.03 8.80 3.19
C ALA A 25 2.30 8.67 1.84
N VAL A 26 1.00 8.38 1.87
CA VAL A 26 0.20 8.10 0.68
C VAL A 26 -0.59 9.34 0.30
N ASP A 27 -0.24 9.92 -0.83
CA ASP A 27 -1.04 10.91 -1.55
C ASP A 27 -1.94 10.24 -2.60
N ARG A 28 -2.77 11.05 -3.28
CA ARG A 28 -3.77 10.51 -4.20
C ARG A 28 -3.15 9.68 -5.35
N PRO A 29 -2.11 10.15 -6.07
CA PRO A 29 -1.42 9.33 -7.06
C PRO A 29 -0.88 8.00 -6.50
N THR A 30 -0.35 8.01 -5.27
CA THR A 30 0.16 6.79 -4.63
C THR A 30 -0.94 5.82 -4.27
N ALA A 31 -2.09 6.31 -3.77
CA ALA A 31 -3.27 5.48 -3.50
C ALA A 31 -3.79 4.82 -4.78
N ASP A 32 -3.90 5.58 -5.87
CA ASP A 32 -4.36 5.07 -7.16
C ASP A 32 -3.37 4.03 -7.73
N ALA A 33 -2.05 4.28 -7.58
CA ALA A 33 -1.00 3.35 -8.01
C ALA A 33 -0.97 2.05 -7.18
N LEU A 34 -1.18 2.13 -5.87
CA LEU A 34 -1.28 0.94 -5.00
C LEU A 34 -2.48 0.08 -5.41
N ALA A 35 -3.65 0.69 -5.60
CA ALA A 35 -4.85 -0.03 -6.01
C ALA A 35 -4.67 -0.69 -7.40
N ALA A 36 -3.99 -0.02 -8.33
CA ALA A 36 -3.64 -0.59 -9.63
C ALA A 36 -2.67 -1.78 -9.52
N ALA A 37 -1.62 -1.68 -8.68
CA ALA A 37 -0.67 -2.77 -8.46
C ALA A 37 -1.36 -4.02 -7.87
N PHE A 38 -2.26 -3.83 -6.92
CA PHE A 38 -3.01 -4.92 -6.31
C PHE A 38 -4.07 -5.55 -7.24
N ARG A 39 -4.72 -4.75 -8.11
CA ARG A 39 -5.56 -5.31 -9.18
C ARG A 39 -4.75 -6.15 -10.16
N SER A 40 -3.57 -5.67 -10.57
CA SER A 40 -2.68 -6.44 -11.43
C SER A 40 -2.21 -7.74 -10.79
N PHE A 41 -2.06 -7.78 -9.46
CA PHE A 41 -1.75 -9.02 -8.73
C PHE A 41 -2.93 -10.01 -8.73
N GLU A 42 -4.15 -9.54 -8.50
CA GLU A 42 -5.35 -10.40 -8.54
C GLU A 42 -5.58 -10.98 -9.95
N ASP A 43 -5.30 -10.20 -11.00
CA ASP A 43 -5.49 -10.60 -12.40
C ASP A 43 -4.36 -11.52 -12.94
N ASP A 44 -3.26 -11.69 -12.20
CA ASP A 44 -2.08 -12.46 -12.63
C ASP A 44 -2.15 -13.92 -12.15
N ASP A 45 -2.47 -14.85 -13.06
CA ASP A 45 -2.61 -16.28 -12.79
C ASP A 45 -1.30 -16.96 -12.30
N ASP A 46 -0.13 -16.36 -12.60
CA ASP A 46 1.16 -16.88 -12.13
C ASP A 46 1.52 -16.35 -10.72
N ALA A 47 0.81 -15.33 -10.23
CA ALA A 47 0.99 -14.78 -8.89
C ALA A 47 0.17 -15.55 -7.85
N LEU A 48 0.84 -16.06 -6.80
CA LEU A 48 0.19 -16.80 -5.71
C LEU A 48 0.11 -15.99 -4.41
N VAL A 49 1.00 -15.02 -4.20
CA VAL A 49 1.06 -14.21 -2.98
C VAL A 49 1.62 -12.82 -3.27
N ALA A 50 1.09 -11.81 -2.59
CA ALA A 50 1.65 -10.47 -2.60
C ALA A 50 2.36 -10.15 -1.29
N VAL A 51 3.47 -9.40 -1.37
CA VAL A 51 4.13 -8.79 -0.21
C VAL A 51 4.02 -7.28 -0.34
N LEU A 52 3.39 -6.63 0.63
CA LEU A 52 3.36 -5.17 0.77
C LEU A 52 4.53 -4.73 1.65
N ALA A 53 5.33 -3.79 1.18
CA ALA A 53 6.46 -3.23 1.90
C ALA A 53 6.57 -1.70 1.70
N GLY A 54 7.41 -1.06 2.50
CA GLY A 54 7.80 0.34 2.31
C GLY A 54 9.31 0.49 2.13
N ALA A 55 9.73 1.38 1.23
CA ALA A 55 11.14 1.67 0.98
C ALA A 55 11.77 2.55 2.08
N GLY A 56 13.08 2.43 2.29
CA GLY A 56 13.84 3.38 3.11
C GLY A 56 13.58 3.29 4.63
N GLY A 57 13.28 2.10 5.15
CA GLY A 57 13.19 1.85 6.61
C GLY A 57 11.93 2.40 7.27
N THR A 58 10.86 2.61 6.51
CA THR A 58 9.54 2.92 7.05
C THR A 58 8.50 2.23 6.20
N PHE A 59 7.52 1.57 6.81
CA PHE A 59 6.45 0.92 6.09
C PHE A 59 5.53 1.97 5.44
N CYS A 60 4.82 2.75 6.27
CA CYS A 60 3.95 3.82 5.81
C CYS A 60 3.55 4.76 6.95
N ALA A 61 3.77 6.06 6.78
CA ALA A 61 3.36 7.08 7.74
C ALA A 61 1.86 7.48 7.66
N GLY A 62 1.06 6.81 6.83
CA GLY A 62 -0.36 7.12 6.63
C GLY A 62 -0.61 8.09 5.49
N ALA A 63 -1.73 8.82 5.55
CA ALA A 63 -2.07 9.81 4.52
C ALA A 63 -1.06 10.97 4.49
N ASP A 64 -0.73 11.45 3.29
CA ASP A 64 0.14 12.62 3.11
C ASP A 64 -0.60 13.90 3.55
N LEU A 65 -0.37 14.32 4.80
CA LEU A 65 -1.05 15.47 5.39
C LEU A 65 -0.73 16.79 4.68
N LYS A 66 0.41 16.88 3.99
CA LYS A 66 0.75 18.06 3.17
C LYS A 66 -0.11 18.07 1.90
N ALA A 67 -0.31 16.91 1.27
CA ALA A 67 -1.25 16.81 0.16
C ALA A 67 -2.68 17.17 0.61
N VAL A 68 -3.10 16.72 1.80
CA VAL A 68 -4.40 17.09 2.39
C VAL A 68 -4.52 18.61 2.59
N SER A 69 -3.53 19.26 3.20
CA SER A 69 -3.56 20.72 3.41
C SER A 69 -3.59 21.51 2.11
N ASP A 70 -3.02 20.97 1.04
CA ASP A 70 -3.00 21.58 -0.29
C ASP A 70 -4.28 21.31 -1.10
N GLY A 71 -5.29 20.65 -0.51
CA GLY A 71 -6.53 20.27 -1.21
C GLY A 71 -6.36 19.13 -2.22
N ARG A 72 -5.23 18.41 -2.16
CA ARG A 72 -4.87 17.26 -3.02
C ARG A 72 -4.86 15.94 -2.25
N GLY A 73 -5.60 15.88 -1.15
CA GLY A 73 -5.73 14.70 -0.31
C GLY A 73 -6.35 13.50 -1.04
N ASN A 74 -6.29 12.35 -0.41
CA ASN A 74 -6.85 11.12 -0.97
C ASN A 74 -8.37 11.21 -1.10
N ARG A 75 -8.94 10.39 -2.00
CA ARG A 75 -10.39 10.34 -2.17
C ARG A 75 -11.04 9.82 -0.89
N VAL A 76 -11.99 10.56 -0.36
CA VAL A 76 -12.90 10.08 0.67
C VAL A 76 -14.29 10.03 0.04
N SER A 77 -14.93 8.87 0.10
CA SER A 77 -16.25 8.62 -0.49
C SER A 77 -17.08 7.75 0.46
N ASP A 78 -18.36 8.08 0.59
CA ASP A 78 -19.34 7.27 1.30
C ASP A 78 -19.77 6.04 0.48
N ASP A 79 -19.51 6.06 -0.83
CA ASP A 79 -19.67 4.88 -1.67
C ASP A 79 -18.58 3.86 -1.34
N MET A 80 -18.99 2.72 -0.78
CA MET A 80 -18.09 1.64 -0.38
C MET A 80 -17.67 0.73 -1.55
N SER A 81 -18.25 0.90 -2.74
CA SER A 81 -17.90 0.13 -3.94
C SER A 81 -16.61 0.62 -4.63
N VAL A 82 -16.10 1.80 -4.24
CA VAL A 82 -14.88 2.37 -4.81
C VAL A 82 -13.68 2.17 -3.89
N ASP A 83 -12.47 2.20 -4.46
CA ASP A 83 -11.20 2.17 -3.73
C ASP A 83 -11.20 3.17 -2.56
N GLY A 84 -10.67 2.70 -1.43
CA GLY A 84 -10.61 3.46 -0.18
C GLY A 84 -9.52 4.54 -0.18
N PRO A 85 -9.45 5.36 0.89
CA PRO A 85 -8.54 6.50 0.95
C PRO A 85 -7.07 6.12 0.83
N MET A 86 -6.66 4.94 1.30
CA MET A 86 -5.27 4.50 1.18
C MET A 86 -4.99 3.74 -0.12
N GLY A 87 -5.95 3.68 -1.05
CA GLY A 87 -5.90 2.87 -2.27
C GLY A 87 -6.58 1.53 -2.01
N PRO A 88 -5.83 0.44 -1.78
CA PRO A 88 -6.41 -0.90 -1.63
C PRO A 88 -7.16 -1.11 -0.31
N SER A 89 -7.21 -0.13 0.59
CA SER A 89 -7.89 -0.19 1.91
C SER A 89 -9.34 -0.70 1.93
N ARG A 90 -10.04 -0.75 0.79
CA ARG A 90 -11.41 -1.31 0.66
C ARG A 90 -11.47 -2.53 -0.27
N MET A 91 -10.34 -2.94 -0.85
CA MET A 91 -10.28 -4.11 -1.70
C MET A 91 -10.42 -5.38 -0.86
N THR A 92 -10.94 -6.43 -1.48
CA THR A 92 -10.95 -7.79 -0.93
C THR A 92 -10.13 -8.65 -1.87
N PHE A 93 -9.18 -9.39 -1.32
CA PHE A 93 -8.27 -10.24 -2.11
C PHE A 93 -8.73 -11.68 -2.10
N THR A 94 -8.59 -12.35 -3.26
CA THR A 94 -8.79 -13.80 -3.37
C THR A 94 -7.50 -14.55 -3.10
N LYS A 95 -6.35 -13.89 -3.24
CA LYS A 95 -5.01 -14.43 -3.01
C LYS A 95 -4.37 -13.82 -1.75
N PRO A 96 -3.50 -14.54 -1.02
CA PRO A 96 -2.91 -14.03 0.21
C PRO A 96 -2.04 -12.78 0.02
N VAL A 97 -2.11 -11.85 0.98
CA VAL A 97 -1.26 -10.65 1.05
C VAL A 97 -0.56 -10.59 2.40
N ILE A 98 0.77 -10.39 2.38
CA ILE A 98 1.62 -10.29 3.56
C ILE A 98 2.17 -8.87 3.67
N ALA A 99 2.05 -8.24 4.85
CA ALA A 99 2.76 -7.00 5.15
C ALA A 99 4.15 -7.31 5.73
N ALA A 100 5.20 -6.85 5.06
CA ALA A 100 6.56 -6.78 5.58
C ALA A 100 6.77 -5.38 6.19
N VAL A 101 6.59 -5.29 7.50
CA VAL A 101 6.54 -4.03 8.25
C VAL A 101 7.91 -3.71 8.83
N GLU A 102 8.67 -2.88 8.11
CA GLU A 102 9.91 -2.25 8.58
C GLU A 102 9.60 -0.86 9.15
N GLY A 103 10.07 -0.53 10.35
CA GLY A 103 9.83 0.77 10.99
C GLY A 103 8.35 1.16 11.12
N PHE A 104 8.01 2.42 10.82
CA PHE A 104 6.69 2.98 11.16
C PHE A 104 5.54 2.50 10.25
N ALA A 105 4.48 1.97 10.88
CA ALA A 105 3.16 1.76 10.27
C ALA A 105 2.10 2.56 11.06
N VAL A 106 1.77 3.77 10.61
CA VAL A 106 1.00 4.75 11.41
C VAL A 106 -0.29 5.15 10.71
N ALA A 107 -1.40 5.23 11.46
CA ALA A 107 -2.71 5.65 10.96
C ALA A 107 -3.13 4.87 9.70
N GLY A 108 -3.22 5.52 8.53
CA GLY A 108 -3.49 4.84 7.25
C GLY A 108 -2.43 3.78 6.88
N GLY A 109 -1.20 3.90 7.38
CA GLY A 109 -0.19 2.87 7.23
C GLY A 109 -0.49 1.61 8.05
N LEU A 110 -1.07 1.78 9.25
CA LEU A 110 -1.57 0.65 10.03
C LEU A 110 -2.81 0.02 9.38
N GLU A 111 -3.69 0.84 8.79
CA GLU A 111 -4.82 0.37 7.98
C GLU A 111 -4.34 -0.54 6.84
N LEU A 112 -3.31 -0.12 6.08
CA LEU A 112 -2.70 -0.95 5.04
C LEU A 112 -2.08 -2.25 5.58
N ALA A 113 -1.45 -2.22 6.75
CA ALA A 113 -0.92 -3.44 7.37
C ALA A 113 -2.04 -4.39 7.87
N LEU A 114 -3.16 -3.84 8.33
CA LEU A 114 -4.33 -4.59 8.80
C LEU A 114 -5.15 -5.18 7.64
N LEU A 115 -5.08 -4.57 6.46
CA LEU A 115 -5.65 -5.11 5.23
C LEU A 115 -4.99 -6.45 4.83
N CYS A 116 -3.71 -6.63 5.14
CA CYS A 116 -2.98 -7.87 4.83
C CYS A 116 -3.40 -9.03 5.75
N ASP A 117 -3.31 -10.25 5.25
CA ASP A 117 -3.64 -11.47 6.01
C ASP A 117 -2.64 -11.72 7.14
N LEU A 118 -1.35 -11.54 6.85
CA LEU A 118 -0.25 -11.74 7.80
C LEU A 118 0.66 -10.50 7.84
N ARG A 119 1.19 -10.21 9.03
CA ARG A 119 2.17 -9.14 9.26
C ARG A 119 3.44 -9.74 9.86
N VAL A 120 4.57 -9.51 9.22
CA VAL A 120 5.90 -9.73 9.80
C VAL A 120 6.48 -8.37 10.08
N ALA A 121 6.79 -8.09 11.34
CA ALA A 121 7.34 -6.81 11.76
C ALA A 121 8.82 -6.96 12.14
N ALA A 122 9.63 -5.98 11.75
CA ALA A 122 10.98 -5.82 12.25
C ALA A 122 10.95 -5.49 13.75
N SER A 123 12.10 -5.66 14.41
CA SER A 123 12.23 -5.49 15.86
C SER A 123 12.50 -4.04 16.30
N ASP A 124 12.72 -3.14 15.35
CA ASP A 124 13.11 -1.74 15.56
C ASP A 124 11.93 -0.77 15.73
#